data_AF-X1JTR7-F1
#
_entry.id   AF-X1JTR7-F1
#
_cell.length_a   1.000
_cell.length_b   1.000
_cell.length_c   1.000
_cell.angle_alpha   90.00
_cell.angle_beta   90.00
_cell.angle_gamma   90.00
#
_symmetry.space_group_name_H-M   'P 1'
#
loop_
_entity.id
_entity.type
_entity.pdbx_description
1 polymer ?
#
loop_
_entity_poly.entity_id
_entity_poly.type
_entity_poly.pdbx_seq_one_letter_code
_entity_poly.pdbx_strand_id
1 'polypeptide(L)'
;MLTAKLIMERLNKEGRVLERREQLSRSIVLQFLRLLYIKHTQANLVVTDISNTARTVDSSNLLNMAVAGPAGFSGIIHLQSATAAISGENIGIQVGTGTTAPTPTDYVMETRIDHGQAAGEFEYGGTELLALVISDPNGEFTIRRYFTNDSGGSITVNEVGIYAVASIADDSFYAFLAARDKVDPGVAVADGKILRVTYVPQITV
;
A
#
# COMPACT_ATOMS: atom_id res chain seq x y z
N MET A 1 22.93 -2.78 -0.76
CA MET A 1 21.83 -3.26 -1.63
C MET A 1 20.52 -2.64 -1.18
N LEU A 2 19.68 -2.14 -2.10
CA LEU A 2 18.32 -1.71 -1.79
C LEU A 2 17.42 -2.95 -1.68
N THR A 3 16.75 -3.10 -0.56
CA THR A 3 15.74 -4.16 -0.33
C THR A 3 14.54 -3.56 0.39
N ALA A 4 13.46 -4.32 0.49
CA ALA A 4 12.36 -3.97 1.38
C ALA A 4 11.96 -5.19 2.20
N LYS A 5 11.82 -5.04 3.52
CA LYS A 5 11.19 -6.06 4.36
C LYS A 5 9.69 -5.85 4.35
N LEU A 6 8.94 -6.95 4.36
CA LEU A 6 7.51 -6.99 4.64
C LEU A 6 7.32 -7.75 5.95
N ILE A 7 6.80 -7.05 6.96
CA ILE A 7 6.54 -7.58 8.29
C ILE A 7 5.03 -7.59 8.51
N MET A 8 4.50 -8.75 8.91
CA MET A 8 3.09 -8.96 9.22
C MET A 8 2.96 -9.45 10.65
N GLU A 9 2.21 -8.70 11.45
CA GLU A 9 2.02 -9.01 12.87
C GLU A 9 0.54 -9.10 13.18
N ARG A 10 0.10 -10.26 13.69
CA ARG A 10 -1.24 -10.41 14.24
C ARG A 10 -1.21 -9.99 15.71
N LEU A 11 -2.08 -9.08 16.10
CA LEU A 11 -2.19 -8.55 17.45
C LEU A 11 -3.54 -8.90 18.07
N ASN A 12 -3.59 -8.91 19.40
CA ASN A 12 -4.86 -8.87 20.13
C ASN A 12 -5.44 -7.44 20.18
N LYS A 13 -6.64 -7.26 20.75
CA LYS A 13 -7.29 -5.94 20.85
C LYS A 13 -6.49 -4.94 21.69
N GLU A 14 -5.64 -5.43 22.60
CA GLU A 14 -4.76 -4.61 23.44
C GLU A 14 -3.44 -4.24 22.75
N GLY A 15 -3.25 -4.60 21.46
CA GLY A 15 -2.04 -4.27 20.70
C GLY A 15 -0.82 -5.14 21.02
N ARG A 16 -0.98 -6.26 21.73
CA ARG A 16 0.09 -7.24 21.95
C ARG A 16 0.23 -8.15 20.75
N VAL A 17 1.47 -8.34 20.30
CA VAL A 17 1.80 -9.23 19.19
C VAL A 17 1.57 -10.68 19.60
N LEU A 18 0.70 -11.38 18.86
CA LEU A 18 0.42 -12.80 18.99
C LEU A 18 1.24 -13.64 18.02
N GLU A 19 1.55 -13.08 16.86
CA GLU A 19 2.33 -13.72 15.81
C GLU A 19 3.06 -12.64 15.00
N ARG A 20 4.30 -12.92 14.60
CA ARG A 20 5.11 -12.06 13.73
C ARG A 20 5.70 -12.90 12.62
N ARG A 21 5.48 -12.48 11.37
CA ARG A 21 6.13 -13.03 10.17
C ARG A 21 6.89 -11.93 9.46
N GLU A 22 8.03 -12.31 8.89
CA GLU A 22 8.87 -11.41 8.12
C GLU A 22 9.28 -12.12 6.83
N GLN A 23 9.16 -11.40 5.72
CA GLN A 23 9.68 -11.82 4.42
C GLN A 23 10.31 -10.62 3.72
N LEU A 24 11.06 -10.88 2.65
CA LEU A 24 11.48 -9.81 1.75
C LEU A 24 10.33 -9.49 0.79
N SER A 25 10.08 -8.20 0.59
CA SER A 25 9.32 -7.73 -0.56
C SER A 25 10.21 -7.86 -1.79
N ARG A 26 9.72 -8.56 -2.81
CA ARG A 26 10.48 -8.87 -4.04
C ARG A 26 9.75 -8.44 -5.30
N SER A 27 8.64 -7.73 -5.16
CA SER A 27 7.65 -7.59 -6.21
C SER A 27 7.20 -6.14 -6.39
N ILE A 28 8.20 -5.26 -6.53
CA ILE A 28 7.99 -3.91 -7.08
C ILE A 28 7.51 -4.08 -8.53
N VAL A 29 6.39 -3.45 -8.87
CA VAL A 29 5.76 -3.59 -10.20
C VAL A 29 6.07 -2.39 -11.11
N LEU A 30 5.72 -2.52 -12.38
CA LEU A 30 6.06 -1.56 -13.44
C LEU A 30 5.55 -0.15 -13.16
N GLN A 31 4.39 0.00 -12.52
CA GLN A 31 3.84 1.34 -12.26
C GLN A 31 4.73 2.13 -11.28
N PHE A 32 5.38 1.48 -10.30
CA PHE A 32 6.36 2.15 -9.44
C PHE A 32 7.52 2.73 -10.24
N LEU A 33 8.10 1.94 -11.16
CA LEU A 33 9.21 2.41 -12.00
C LEU A 33 8.79 3.56 -12.90
N ARG A 34 7.56 3.54 -13.43
CA ARG A 34 7.02 4.65 -14.23
C ARG A 34 6.86 5.92 -13.40
N LEU A 35 6.29 5.83 -12.20
CA LEU A 35 6.15 6.98 -11.31
C LEU A 35 7.51 7.55 -10.87
N LEU A 36 8.47 6.66 -10.57
CA LEU A 36 9.84 7.06 -10.25
C LEU A 36 10.50 7.77 -11.43
N TYR A 37 10.35 7.22 -12.64
CA TYR A 37 10.87 7.83 -13.88
C TYR A 37 10.27 9.20 -14.14
N ILE A 38 8.95 9.37 -13.96
CA ILE A 38 8.27 10.68 -14.08
C ILE A 38 8.91 11.70 -13.13
N LYS A 39 9.17 11.32 -11.87
CA LYS A 39 9.81 12.22 -10.90
C LYS A 39 11.27 12.56 -11.25
N HIS A 40 12.00 11.64 -11.90
CA HIS A 40 13.39 11.90 -12.32
C HIS A 40 13.47 12.74 -13.59
N THR A 41 12.61 12.47 -14.55
CA THR A 41 12.64 13.14 -15.86
C THR A 41 11.90 14.46 -15.88
N GLN A 42 10.99 14.68 -14.93
CA GLN A 42 10.06 15.80 -14.93
C GLN A 42 9.29 15.89 -16.27
N ALA A 43 8.91 14.73 -16.81
CA ALA A 43 8.14 14.59 -18.04
C ALA A 43 6.91 13.70 -17.81
N ASN A 44 5.84 13.98 -18.56
CA ASN A 44 4.57 13.28 -18.42
C ASN A 44 4.67 11.90 -19.08
N LEU A 45 4.13 10.88 -18.40
CA LEU A 45 4.14 9.49 -18.90
C LEU A 45 2.80 8.82 -18.60
N VAL A 46 2.42 7.88 -19.47
CA VAL A 46 1.23 7.05 -19.28
C VAL A 46 1.51 5.94 -18.27
N VAL A 47 0.66 5.83 -17.26
CA VAL A 47 0.70 4.82 -16.19
C VAL A 47 -0.67 4.16 -16.10
N THR A 48 -0.73 2.85 -15.85
CA THR A 48 -2.00 2.12 -15.73
C THR A 48 -2.47 2.19 -14.29
N ASP A 49 -3.65 2.76 -14.05
CA ASP A 49 -4.25 2.84 -12.72
C ASP A 49 -4.86 1.49 -12.27
N ILE A 50 -5.34 1.45 -11.02
CA ILE A 50 -5.96 0.25 -10.43
C ILE A 50 -7.22 -0.23 -11.16
N SER A 51 -7.85 0.64 -11.96
CA SER A 51 -9.05 0.34 -12.75
C SER A 51 -8.72 -0.15 -14.17
N ASN A 52 -7.44 -0.44 -14.45
CA ASN A 52 -6.93 -0.76 -15.78
C ASN A 52 -7.08 0.41 -16.80
N THR A 53 -7.14 1.64 -16.32
CA THR A 53 -7.25 2.82 -17.19
C THR A 53 -5.88 3.44 -17.38
N ALA A 54 -5.53 3.76 -18.63
CA ALA A 54 -4.33 4.52 -18.95
C ALA A 54 -4.49 5.98 -18.50
N ARG A 55 -3.60 6.45 -17.63
CA ARG A 55 -3.58 7.81 -17.08
C ARG A 55 -2.29 8.52 -17.46
N THR A 56 -2.39 9.73 -18.00
CA THR A 56 -1.22 10.60 -18.20
C THR A 56 -0.89 11.28 -16.88
N VAL A 57 0.05 10.72 -16.13
CA VAL A 57 0.51 11.28 -14.86
C VAL A 57 1.35 12.51 -15.15
N ASP A 58 1.00 13.61 -14.48
CA ASP A 58 1.66 14.89 -14.66
C ASP A 58 2.92 14.97 -13.78
N SER A 59 4.00 15.45 -14.37
CA SER A 59 5.28 15.68 -13.70
C SER A 59 5.30 16.96 -12.87
N SER A 60 4.45 17.94 -13.21
CA SER A 60 4.46 19.27 -12.59
C SER A 60 3.71 19.35 -11.25
N ASN A 61 2.94 18.30 -10.92
CA ASN A 61 2.06 18.30 -9.77
C ASN A 61 2.75 17.76 -8.48
N LEU A 62 2.23 18.23 -7.34
CA LEU A 62 2.83 18.13 -6.01
C LEU A 62 2.77 16.71 -5.43
N LEU A 63 1.81 15.87 -5.84
CA LEU A 63 1.65 14.51 -5.32
C LEU A 63 1.87 13.47 -6.41
N ASN A 64 3.12 13.03 -6.60
CA ASN A 64 3.39 11.72 -7.24
C ASN A 64 4.20 10.86 -6.30
N MET A 65 3.81 9.59 -6.19
CA MET A 65 4.38 8.58 -5.28
C MET A 65 4.03 8.79 -3.81
N ALA A 66 2.91 9.45 -3.50
CA ALA A 66 2.44 9.54 -2.12
C ALA A 66 1.82 8.20 -1.67
N VAL A 67 2.24 7.67 -0.52
CA VAL A 67 1.73 6.38 0.02
C VAL A 67 1.08 6.51 1.40
N ALA A 68 1.28 7.63 2.09
CA ALA A 68 0.63 7.91 3.36
C ALA A 68 -0.79 8.45 3.12
N GLY A 69 -1.74 8.04 3.94
CA GLY A 69 -3.14 8.46 3.77
C GLY A 69 -3.99 8.20 5.01
N PRO A 70 -5.17 8.83 5.10
CA PRO A 70 -6.06 8.71 6.24
C PRO A 70 -6.72 7.31 6.30
N ALA A 71 -7.50 7.07 7.36
CA ALA A 71 -8.20 5.81 7.57
C ALA A 71 -9.47 5.69 6.72
N GLY A 72 -9.81 4.46 6.32
CA GLY A 72 -11.06 4.11 5.66
C GLY A 72 -11.48 5.06 4.53
N PHE A 73 -12.76 5.46 4.55
CA PHE A 73 -13.38 6.36 3.57
C PHE A 73 -12.94 7.83 3.65
N SER A 74 -12.08 8.21 4.62
CA SER A 74 -11.57 9.58 4.71
C SER A 74 -10.69 9.89 3.50
N GLY A 75 -10.79 11.09 2.93
CA GLY A 75 -10.08 11.43 1.70
C GLY A 75 -8.85 12.31 1.92
N ILE A 76 -7.84 12.17 1.04
CA ILE A 76 -6.89 13.24 0.75
C ILE A 76 -7.52 14.13 -0.32
N ILE A 77 -7.58 15.45 -0.08
CA ILE A 77 -8.18 16.43 -0.99
C ILE A 77 -7.08 17.35 -1.53
N HIS A 78 -7.14 17.69 -2.81
CA HIS A 78 -6.27 18.71 -3.37
C HIS A 78 -6.75 20.10 -2.92
N LEU A 79 -5.88 20.91 -2.31
CA LEU A 79 -6.26 22.25 -1.82
C LEU A 79 -6.80 23.17 -2.93
N GLN A 80 -6.49 22.90 -4.20
CA GLN A 80 -6.96 23.67 -5.35
C GLN A 80 -8.13 23.01 -6.09
N SER A 81 -8.56 21.80 -5.68
CA SER A 81 -9.69 21.09 -6.29
C SER A 81 -10.40 20.20 -5.26
N ALA A 82 -11.56 20.64 -4.79
CA ALA A 82 -12.40 19.88 -3.85
C ALA A 82 -13.00 18.60 -4.46
N THR A 83 -12.94 18.44 -5.79
CA THR A 83 -13.41 17.24 -6.51
C THR A 83 -12.29 16.22 -6.73
N ALA A 84 -11.02 16.63 -6.63
CA ALA A 84 -9.87 15.74 -6.67
C ALA A 84 -9.63 15.17 -5.26
N ALA A 85 -10.35 14.09 -4.95
CA ALA A 85 -10.21 13.37 -3.70
C ALA A 85 -9.92 11.89 -3.94
N ILE A 86 -9.07 11.31 -3.10
CA ILE A 86 -8.88 9.86 -3.06
C ILE A 86 -9.07 9.34 -1.64
N SER A 87 -9.89 8.31 -1.51
CA SER A 87 -10.20 7.63 -0.25
C SER A 87 -8.97 6.92 0.33
N GLY A 88 -8.83 6.96 1.65
CA GLY A 88 -7.77 6.31 2.43
C GLY A 88 -7.68 4.81 2.19
N GLU A 89 -8.80 4.16 1.89
CA GLU A 89 -8.87 2.74 1.55
C GLU A 89 -8.15 2.39 0.23
N ASN A 90 -7.95 3.38 -0.66
CA ASN A 90 -7.35 3.19 -1.98
C ASN A 90 -5.85 3.56 -2.03
N ILE A 91 -5.28 4.05 -0.93
CA ILE A 91 -3.89 4.51 -0.83
C ILE A 91 -3.13 3.71 0.23
N GLY A 92 -1.83 3.55 0.01
CA GLY A 92 -0.90 2.98 0.98
C GLY A 92 -0.97 1.47 1.00
N ILE A 93 -0.74 0.87 2.16
CA ILE A 93 -0.71 -0.58 2.28
C ILE A 93 -2.15 -1.11 2.16
N GLN A 94 -2.33 -2.18 1.38
CA GLN A 94 -3.59 -2.92 1.25
C GLN A 94 -3.31 -4.42 1.37
N VAL A 95 -4.35 -5.19 1.70
CA VAL A 95 -4.26 -6.65 1.90
C VAL A 95 -5.32 -7.37 1.09
N GLY A 96 -5.05 -8.63 0.74
CA GLY A 96 -5.92 -9.43 -0.09
C GLY A 96 -5.85 -10.92 0.19
N THR A 97 -6.78 -11.65 -0.40
CA THR A 97 -6.90 -13.12 -0.33
C THR A 97 -6.31 -13.82 -1.55
N GLY A 98 -5.89 -13.08 -2.58
CA GLY A 98 -5.29 -13.60 -3.80
C GLY A 98 -4.06 -14.47 -3.54
N THR A 99 -3.88 -15.49 -4.38
CA THR A 99 -2.85 -16.53 -4.19
C THR A 99 -1.90 -16.68 -5.38
N THR A 100 -2.19 -15.99 -6.48
CA THR A 100 -1.33 -15.93 -7.67
C THR A 100 0.02 -15.30 -7.33
N ALA A 101 1.05 -15.75 -8.04
CA ALA A 101 2.36 -15.11 -7.92
C ALA A 101 2.28 -13.71 -8.55
N PRO A 102 2.87 -12.67 -7.92
CA PRO A 102 2.88 -11.35 -8.49
C PRO A 102 3.72 -11.30 -9.76
N THR A 103 3.30 -10.50 -10.74
CA THR A 103 4.04 -10.25 -11.97
C THR A 103 4.50 -8.79 -12.05
N PRO A 104 5.61 -8.49 -12.74
CA PRO A 104 6.03 -7.09 -12.92
C PRO A 104 4.99 -6.20 -13.59
N THR A 105 4.02 -6.77 -14.31
CA THR A 105 2.99 -6.02 -15.06
C THR A 105 1.69 -5.84 -14.28
N ASP A 106 1.59 -6.37 -13.07
CA ASP A 106 0.40 -6.19 -12.23
C ASP A 106 0.14 -4.69 -11.99
N TYR A 107 -1.12 -4.30 -12.07
CA TYR A 107 -1.59 -2.93 -11.79
C TYR A 107 -2.62 -2.88 -10.65
N VAL A 108 -3.08 -4.06 -10.21
CA VAL A 108 -4.01 -4.27 -9.10
C VAL A 108 -3.69 -5.60 -8.41
N MET A 109 -4.09 -5.75 -7.14
CA MET A 109 -4.07 -7.03 -6.44
C MET A 109 -5.08 -8.01 -7.07
N GLU A 110 -4.90 -9.31 -6.89
CA GLU A 110 -5.82 -10.30 -7.48
C GLU A 110 -7.19 -10.24 -6.79
N THR A 111 -7.19 -10.31 -5.46
CA THR A 111 -8.42 -10.25 -4.66
C THR A 111 -8.15 -9.43 -3.42
N ARG A 112 -8.27 -8.11 -3.57
CA ARG A 112 -8.21 -7.15 -2.46
C ARG A 112 -9.35 -7.40 -1.48
N ILE A 113 -9.07 -7.27 -0.18
CA ILE A 113 -10.09 -7.24 0.88
C ILE A 113 -10.59 -5.81 1.00
N ASP A 114 -11.90 -5.57 1.01
CA ASP A 114 -12.42 -4.20 1.09
C ASP A 114 -12.43 -3.63 2.51
N HIS A 115 -12.57 -2.31 2.58
CA HIS A 115 -12.74 -1.60 3.85
C HIS A 115 -14.18 -1.72 4.35
N GLY A 116 -14.36 -2.21 5.57
CA GLY A 116 -15.64 -2.21 6.26
C GLY A 116 -15.70 -3.22 7.40
N GLN A 117 -16.92 -3.58 7.79
CA GLN A 117 -17.24 -4.50 8.89
C GLN A 117 -18.09 -5.69 8.43
N ALA A 118 -18.44 -5.78 7.15
CA ALA A 118 -19.17 -6.92 6.64
C ALA A 118 -18.28 -8.17 6.58
N ALA A 119 -18.90 -9.34 6.41
CA ALA A 119 -18.20 -10.60 6.32
C ALA A 119 -17.11 -10.57 5.22
N GLY A 120 -15.85 -10.79 5.61
CA GLY A 120 -14.72 -10.77 4.69
C GLY A 120 -14.05 -9.40 4.48
N GLU A 121 -14.47 -8.36 5.19
CA GLU A 121 -13.87 -7.01 5.16
C GLU A 121 -12.96 -6.76 6.36
N PHE A 122 -12.03 -5.80 6.22
CA PHE A 122 -11.30 -5.25 7.37
C PHE A 122 -11.62 -3.77 7.56
N GLU A 123 -11.56 -3.29 8.79
CA GLU A 123 -11.50 -1.87 9.06
C GLU A 123 -10.06 -1.37 8.86
N TYR A 124 -9.89 -0.48 7.88
CA TYR A 124 -8.60 0.01 7.44
C TYR A 124 -8.22 1.24 8.25
N GLY A 125 -7.13 1.15 9.03
CA GLY A 125 -6.50 2.32 9.64
C GLY A 125 -5.87 3.26 8.60
N GLY A 126 -5.28 4.35 9.06
CA GLY A 126 -4.45 5.21 8.21
C GLY A 126 -3.15 4.51 7.82
N THR A 127 -2.60 4.87 6.65
CA THR A 127 -1.23 4.47 6.30
C THR A 127 -0.26 5.52 6.79
N GLU A 128 0.62 5.10 7.69
CA GLU A 128 1.63 5.93 8.35
C GLU A 128 2.97 5.82 7.62
N LEU A 129 3.65 6.95 7.48
CA LEU A 129 5.04 7.02 7.03
C LEU A 129 5.88 7.53 8.20
N LEU A 130 6.76 6.68 8.72
CA LEU A 130 7.70 7.05 9.78
C LEU A 130 8.98 7.59 9.14
N ALA A 131 9.70 8.41 9.91
CA ALA A 131 10.86 9.15 9.43
C ALA A 131 11.94 8.25 8.81
N LEU A 132 12.64 8.81 7.83
CA LEU A 132 13.89 8.25 7.31
C LEU A 132 14.94 8.25 8.41
N VAL A 133 15.50 7.07 8.68
CA VAL A 133 16.60 6.86 9.61
C VAL A 133 17.84 6.51 8.81
N ILE A 134 18.94 7.22 9.08
CA ILE A 134 20.25 6.94 8.50
C ILE A 134 21.17 6.52 9.65
N SER A 135 21.72 5.32 9.54
CA SER A 135 22.68 4.76 10.49
C SER A 135 23.82 4.14 9.68
N ASP A 136 24.87 4.93 9.47
CA ASP A 136 25.98 4.62 8.56
C ASP A 136 26.48 3.16 8.72
N PRO A 137 26.58 2.38 7.63
CA PRO A 137 26.38 2.75 6.21
C PRO A 137 24.94 2.50 5.69
N ASN A 138 23.98 2.26 6.58
CA ASN A 138 22.62 1.85 6.27
C ASN A 138 21.62 3.02 6.33
N GLY A 139 20.48 2.84 5.68
CA GLY A 139 19.36 3.77 5.80
C GLY A 139 18.03 3.10 5.51
N GLU A 140 16.98 3.49 6.22
CA GLU A 140 15.65 2.89 6.09
C GLU A 140 14.54 3.88 6.44
N PHE A 141 13.34 3.63 5.92
CA PHE A 141 12.12 4.28 6.41
C PHE A 141 11.02 3.24 6.53
N THR A 142 9.96 3.56 7.27
CA THR A 142 8.89 2.60 7.55
C THR A 142 7.55 3.11 7.03
N ILE A 143 6.83 2.25 6.31
CA ILE A 143 5.43 2.42 5.93
C ILE A 143 4.62 1.41 6.74
N ARG A 144 3.57 1.83 7.43
CA ARG A 144 2.77 0.95 8.30
C ARG A 144 1.28 1.19 8.16
N ARG A 145 0.49 0.12 8.24
CA ARG A 145 -0.97 0.19 8.35
C ARG A 145 -1.50 -0.90 9.28
N TYR A 146 -2.62 -0.60 9.95
CA TYR A 146 -3.38 -1.53 10.76
C TYR A 146 -4.69 -1.90 10.06
N PHE A 147 -5.08 -3.16 10.16
CA PHE A 147 -6.32 -3.73 9.66
C PHE A 147 -7.02 -4.44 10.81
N THR A 148 -8.18 -3.94 11.24
CA THR A 148 -8.96 -4.57 12.32
C THR A 148 -10.00 -5.50 11.71
N ASN A 149 -10.07 -6.72 12.22
CA ASN A 149 -11.12 -7.66 11.87
C ASN A 149 -12.24 -7.59 12.90
N ASP A 150 -13.38 -7.00 12.54
CA ASP A 150 -14.63 -7.13 13.29
C ASP A 150 -15.75 -7.63 12.35
N SER A 151 -15.38 -8.50 11.39
CA SER A 151 -16.27 -9.05 10.35
C SER A 151 -17.15 -10.23 10.79
N GLY A 152 -16.98 -10.70 12.03
CA GLY A 152 -17.67 -11.89 12.56
C GLY A 152 -17.05 -13.23 12.14
N GLY A 153 -15.97 -13.23 11.36
CA GLY A 153 -15.28 -14.43 10.90
C GLY A 153 -13.76 -14.25 10.79
N SER A 154 -13.03 -15.36 10.61
CA SER A 154 -11.59 -15.29 10.33
C SER A 154 -11.33 -14.97 8.86
N ILE A 155 -10.41 -14.04 8.61
CA ILE A 155 -9.97 -13.65 7.25
C ILE A 155 -8.51 -14.05 7.09
N THR A 156 -8.16 -14.74 6.01
CA THR A 156 -6.78 -15.14 5.72
C THR A 156 -6.17 -14.23 4.66
N VAL A 157 -5.12 -13.51 5.03
CA VAL A 157 -4.36 -12.64 4.12
C VAL A 157 -3.28 -13.45 3.40
N ASN A 158 -3.35 -13.46 2.06
CA ASN A 158 -2.44 -14.19 1.17
C ASN A 158 -1.67 -13.26 0.22
N GLU A 159 -1.99 -11.97 0.18
CA GLU A 159 -1.24 -10.97 -0.56
C GLU A 159 -1.29 -9.60 0.13
N VAL A 160 -0.25 -8.81 -0.08
CA VAL A 160 -0.11 -7.44 0.41
C VAL A 160 0.36 -6.56 -0.74
N GLY A 161 -0.23 -5.38 -0.89
CA GLY A 161 0.22 -4.38 -1.86
C GLY A 161 0.54 -3.04 -1.23
N ILE A 162 1.29 -2.19 -1.95
CA ILE A 162 1.40 -0.75 -1.70
C ILE A 162 0.79 -0.03 -2.89
N TYR A 163 -0.17 0.84 -2.64
CA TYR A 163 -0.74 1.73 -3.63
C TYR A 163 -0.21 3.14 -3.43
N ALA A 164 0.43 3.68 -4.46
CA ALA A 164 0.91 5.05 -4.49
C ALA A 164 -0.08 5.92 -5.25
N VAL A 165 -0.24 7.16 -4.81
CA VAL A 165 -1.08 8.15 -5.46
C VAL A 165 -0.23 9.03 -6.36
N ALA A 166 -0.77 9.28 -7.55
CA ALA A 166 -0.28 10.33 -8.43
C ALA A 166 -1.43 11.15 -9.01
N SER A 167 -1.15 12.42 -9.23
CA SER A 167 -2.03 13.35 -9.94
C SER A 167 -1.82 13.29 -11.45
N ILE A 168 -2.90 13.53 -12.19
CA ILE A 168 -2.85 13.68 -13.66
C ILE A 168 -3.02 15.15 -14.06
N ALA A 169 -3.00 15.43 -15.36
CA ALA A 169 -3.02 16.78 -15.91
C ALA A 169 -4.25 17.64 -15.55
N ASP A 170 -5.35 17.04 -15.09
CA ASP A 170 -6.56 17.73 -14.62
C ASP A 170 -6.63 17.85 -13.07
N ASP A 171 -5.49 17.62 -12.40
CA ASP A 171 -5.33 17.59 -10.94
C ASP A 171 -6.09 16.46 -10.21
N SER A 172 -6.73 15.53 -10.92
CA SER A 172 -7.36 14.36 -10.29
C SER A 172 -6.33 13.38 -9.75
N PHE A 173 -6.63 12.76 -8.61
CA PHE A 173 -5.79 11.75 -7.98
C PHE A 173 -6.21 10.33 -8.37
N TYR A 174 -5.23 9.52 -8.73
CA TYR A 174 -5.42 8.10 -8.98
C TYR A 174 -4.41 7.29 -8.17
N ALA A 175 -4.84 6.08 -7.78
CA ALA A 175 -3.97 5.10 -7.18
C ALA A 175 -3.31 4.24 -8.26
N PHE A 176 -2.09 3.82 -7.97
CA PHE A 176 -1.26 2.97 -8.81
C PHE A 176 -0.57 1.94 -7.91
N LEU A 177 -0.66 0.66 -8.28
CA LEU A 177 0.03 -0.39 -7.54
C LEU A 177 1.55 -0.21 -7.68
N ALA A 178 2.25 -0.05 -6.57
CA ALA A 178 3.70 0.13 -6.52
C ALA A 178 4.45 -1.18 -6.21
N ALA A 179 3.87 -2.01 -5.35
CA ALA A 179 4.38 -3.33 -5.02
C ALA A 179 3.21 -4.28 -4.71
N ARG A 180 3.39 -5.57 -4.98
CA ARG A 180 2.44 -6.64 -4.64
C ARG A 180 3.19 -7.89 -4.26
N ASP A 181 3.13 -8.30 -3.02
CA ASP A 181 3.84 -9.46 -2.50
C ASP A 181 2.84 -10.58 -2.15
N LYS A 182 3.17 -11.80 -2.56
CA LYS A 182 2.48 -13.00 -2.11
C LYS A 182 2.92 -13.34 -0.67
N VAL A 183 1.96 -13.73 0.14
CA VAL A 183 2.12 -14.18 1.53
C VAL A 183 1.78 -15.66 1.58
N ASP A 184 2.79 -16.50 1.81
CA ASP A 184 2.63 -17.95 1.88
C ASP A 184 3.53 -18.54 2.98
N PRO A 185 2.98 -19.26 3.98
CA PRO A 185 1.56 -19.46 4.22
C PRO A 185 0.83 -18.14 4.52
N GLY A 186 -0.48 -18.11 4.26
CA GLY A 186 -1.35 -16.97 4.58
C GLY A 186 -1.42 -16.67 6.09
N VAL A 187 -1.73 -15.43 6.45
CA VAL A 187 -1.90 -14.98 7.84
C VAL A 187 -3.40 -14.93 8.17
N ALA A 188 -3.87 -15.86 8.99
CA ALA A 188 -5.25 -15.88 9.47
C ALA A 188 -5.44 -14.86 10.60
N VAL A 189 -6.34 -13.91 10.37
CA VAL A 189 -6.74 -12.88 11.33
C VAL A 189 -8.14 -13.24 11.81
N ALA A 190 -8.26 -13.77 13.03
CA ALA A 190 -9.56 -14.09 13.62
C ALA A 190 -10.38 -12.81 13.89
N ASP A 191 -11.69 -12.97 14.04
CA ASP A 191 -12.56 -11.89 14.50
C ASP A 191 -12.07 -11.30 15.84
N GLY A 192 -12.16 -9.98 15.95
CA GLY A 192 -11.63 -9.19 17.05
C GLY A 192 -10.11 -9.21 17.17
N LYS A 193 -9.37 -9.45 16.08
CA LYS A 193 -7.90 -9.32 16.03
C LYS A 193 -7.49 -8.26 15.03
N ILE A 194 -6.25 -7.80 15.17
CA ILE A 194 -5.68 -6.76 14.33
C ILE A 194 -4.52 -7.37 13.55
N LEU A 195 -4.38 -6.99 12.28
CA LEU A 195 -3.17 -7.21 11.49
C LEU A 195 -2.44 -5.89 11.32
N ARG A 196 -1.20 -5.82 11.78
CA ARG A 196 -0.26 -4.74 11.46
C ARG A 196 0.61 -5.20 10.31
N VAL A 197 0.61 -4.43 9.23
CA VAL A 197 1.48 -4.66 8.08
C VAL A 197 2.47 -3.51 7.97
N THR A 198 3.74 -3.86 7.79
CA THR A 198 4.84 -2.90 7.75
C THR A 198 5.77 -3.21 6.58
N TYR A 199 6.00 -2.23 5.71
CA TYR A 199 7.09 -2.25 4.76
C TYR A 199 8.26 -1.42 5.27
N VAL A 200 9.47 -1.96 5.15
CA VAL A 200 10.71 -1.27 5.51
C VAL A 200 11.65 -1.28 4.30
N PRO A 201 11.53 -0.31 3.37
CA PRO A 201 12.54 -0.06 2.37
C PRO A 201 13.85 0.35 3.05
N GLN A 202 14.94 -0.32 2.69
CA GLN A 202 16.23 -0.19 3.36
C GLN A 202 17.39 -0.33 2.37
N ILE A 203 18.44 0.45 2.60
CA ILE A 203 19.77 0.26 2.02
C ILE A 203 20.62 -0.35 3.13
N THR A 204 21.15 -1.55 2.88
CA THR A 204 22.10 -2.19 3.78
C THR A 204 23.36 -2.59 3.04
N VAL A 205 24.53 -2.47 3.66
CA VAL A 205 25.82 -2.94 3.09
C VAL A 205 26.12 -4.36 3.53
#